data_AF-A0A9P7K937-F1
#
_entry.id   AF-A0A9P7K937-F1
#
_cell.length_a   1.000
_cell.length_b   1.000
_cell.length_c   1.000
_cell.angle_alpha   90.00
_cell.angle_beta   90.00
_cell.angle_gamma   90.00
#
_symmetry.space_group_name_H-M   'P 1'
#
loop_
_entity.id
_entity.type
_entity.pdbx_description
1 polymer ?
#
loop_
_entity_poly.entity_id
_entity_poly.type
_entity_poly.pdbx_seq_one_letter_code
_entity_poly.pdbx_strand_id
1 'polypeptide(L)'
;MSTMDLLRANFERLMQQYNTNVHAILALQATLIRDILPSVSDELELGPDATEWAKEWLEDTYTIFRISRVREINLQDYGGTLAPLALLDDPLRTGENPLEIMDPNYNQIRAADPLVSPLPASTSLSPTSHLNPFFGYPASSSYGSLSLHHGRRRKRDLAQTLAVLFWMRWRKPLVVGIFFTVCAIVFKVASRGARVRSLRIFLGQKWPLSFKLGSK
;
A
#
# COMPACT_ATOMS: atom_id res chain seq x y z
N MET A 1 26.77 21.10 -19.13
CA MET A 1 26.96 20.11 -18.05
C MET A 1 26.80 18.74 -18.67
N SER A 2 27.76 17.82 -18.50
CA SER A 2 27.70 16.49 -19.11
C SER A 2 26.62 15.64 -18.42
N THR A 3 25.99 14.72 -19.15
CA THR A 3 25.03 13.75 -18.58
C THR A 3 25.66 12.92 -17.46
N MET A 4 26.95 12.64 -17.56
CA MET A 4 27.72 11.96 -16.51
C MET A 4 27.85 12.79 -15.23
N ASP A 5 27.99 14.12 -15.35
CA ASP A 5 28.08 15.01 -14.19
C ASP A 5 26.75 15.05 -13.43
N LEU A 6 25.63 15.06 -14.16
CA LEU A 6 24.28 15.01 -13.58
C LEU A 6 24.01 13.68 -12.86
N LEU A 7 24.39 12.55 -13.46
CA LEU A 7 24.24 11.24 -12.82
C LEU A 7 25.09 11.14 -11.55
N ARG A 8 26.32 11.66 -11.58
CA ARG A 8 27.20 11.68 -10.40
C ARG A 8 26.61 12.54 -9.28
N ALA A 9 26.17 13.76 -9.59
CA ALA A 9 25.55 14.65 -8.61
C ALA A 9 24.29 14.03 -8.00
N ASN A 10 23.46 13.36 -8.80
CA ASN A 10 22.27 12.65 -8.31
C ASN A 10 22.64 11.47 -7.40
N PHE A 11 23.66 10.70 -7.77
CA PHE A 11 24.14 9.59 -6.94
C PHE A 11 24.65 10.09 -5.58
N GLU A 12 25.47 11.14 -5.57
CA GLU A 12 25.98 11.76 -4.34
C GLU A 12 24.84 12.26 -3.44
N ARG A 13 23.84 12.94 -4.03
CA ARG A 13 22.67 13.41 -3.29
C ARG A 13 21.87 12.27 -2.68
N LEU A 14 21.70 11.17 -3.42
CA LEU A 14 20.95 10.00 -2.97
C LEU A 14 21.70 9.25 -1.85
N MET A 15 23.03 9.15 -1.97
CA MET A 15 23.90 8.63 -0.90
C MET A 15 23.87 9.50 0.35
N GLN A 16 23.89 10.83 0.19
CA GLN A 16 23.78 11.75 1.31
C GLN A 16 22.44 11.61 2.03
N GLN A 17 21.34 11.54 1.27
CA GLN A 17 20.01 11.30 1.85
C GLN A 17 19.95 9.95 2.57
N TYR A 18 20.49 8.89 1.97
CA TYR A 18 20.55 7.59 2.62
C TYR A 18 21.30 7.66 3.95
N ASN A 19 22.49 8.25 3.97
CA ASN A 19 23.31 8.37 5.18
C ASN A 19 22.63 9.21 6.27
N THR A 20 21.95 10.30 5.90
CA THR A 20 21.18 11.10 6.86
C THR A 20 20.02 10.32 7.46
N ASN A 21 19.39 9.44 6.69
CA ASN A 21 18.14 8.76 7.07
C ASN A 21 18.32 7.36 7.62
N VAL A 22 19.51 6.77 7.48
CA VAL A 22 19.78 5.39 7.90
C VAL A 22 19.49 5.18 9.38
N HIS A 23 19.81 6.16 10.23
CA HIS A 23 19.55 6.08 11.67
C HIS A 23 18.06 6.07 12.00
N ALA A 24 17.25 6.87 11.30
CA ALA A 24 15.79 6.88 11.49
C ALA A 24 15.17 5.56 11.02
N ILE A 25 15.68 4.98 9.94
CA ILE A 25 15.24 3.67 9.42
C ILE A 25 15.59 2.56 10.40
N LEU A 26 16.81 2.56 10.96
CA LEU A 26 17.23 1.58 11.97
C LEU A 26 16.38 1.70 13.24
N ALA A 27 16.06 2.92 13.68
CA ALA A 27 15.16 3.14 14.81
C ALA A 27 13.75 2.59 14.51
N LEU A 28 13.21 2.88 13.32
CA LEU A 28 11.93 2.35 12.87
C LEU A 28 11.93 0.82 12.81
N GLN A 29 12.99 0.20 12.27
CA GLN A 29 13.16 -1.25 12.23
C GLN A 29 13.18 -1.82 13.64
N ALA A 30 13.90 -1.20 14.58
CA ALA A 30 13.93 -1.63 15.97
C ALA A 30 12.54 -1.57 16.61
N THR A 31 11.78 -0.50 16.42
CA THR A 31 10.39 -0.39 16.91
C THR A 31 9.48 -1.42 16.26
N LEU A 32 9.58 -1.62 14.95
CA LEU A 32 8.77 -2.60 14.24
C LEU A 32 9.05 -4.03 14.73
N ILE A 33 10.32 -4.39 14.92
CA ILE A 33 10.73 -5.73 15.34
C ILE A 33 10.45 -5.96 16.82
N ARG A 34 10.71 -4.99 17.70
CA ARG A 34 10.60 -5.17 19.16
C ARG A 34 9.19 -4.96 19.68
N ASP A 35 8.49 -3.95 19.18
CA ASP A 35 7.25 -3.49 19.79
C ASP A 35 6.02 -3.95 19.00
N ILE A 36 6.10 -3.90 17.66
CA ILE A 36 4.93 -4.16 16.81
C ILE A 36 4.85 -5.64 16.41
N LEU A 37 5.96 -6.26 16.03
CA LEU A 37 5.98 -7.63 15.53
C LEU A 37 5.43 -8.65 16.54
N PRO A 38 5.77 -8.61 17.85
CA PRO A 38 5.19 -9.53 18.82
C PRO A 38 3.68 -9.35 18.94
N SER A 39 3.20 -8.10 19.03
CA SER A 39 1.77 -7.81 19.11
C SER A 39 1.00 -8.31 17.88
N VAL A 40 1.57 -8.17 16.68
CA VAL A 40 0.96 -8.66 15.43
C VAL A 40 1.02 -10.18 15.35
N SER A 41 2.10 -10.79 15.84
CA SER A 41 2.25 -12.25 15.92
C SER A 41 1.17 -12.85 16.83
N ASP A 42 0.93 -12.24 17.98
CA ASP A 42 -0.09 -12.68 18.93
C ASP A 42 -1.52 -12.47 18.37
N GLU A 43 -1.77 -11.32 17.73
CA GLU A 43 -3.10 -10.99 17.18
C GLU A 43 -3.48 -11.87 15.97
N LEU A 44 -2.52 -12.23 15.13
CA LEU A 44 -2.74 -13.04 13.92
C LEU A 44 -2.44 -14.53 14.13
N GLU A 45 -2.11 -14.95 15.36
CA GLU A 45 -1.68 -16.31 15.69
C GLU A 45 -0.59 -16.84 14.74
N LEU A 46 0.41 -15.99 14.43
CA LEU A 46 1.47 -16.35 13.50
C LEU A 46 2.34 -17.48 14.11
N GLY A 47 2.57 -18.52 13.30
CA GLY A 47 3.52 -19.57 13.65
C GLY A 47 4.97 -19.04 13.70
N PRO A 48 5.86 -19.73 14.43
CA PRO A 48 7.24 -19.27 14.66
C PRO A 48 8.00 -19.01 13.36
N ASP A 49 7.85 -19.87 12.35
CA ASP A 49 8.48 -19.71 11.03
C ASP A 49 8.03 -18.43 10.29
N ALA A 50 6.77 -18.02 10.48
CA ALA A 50 6.24 -16.81 9.88
C ALA A 50 6.81 -15.56 10.58
N THR A 51 6.96 -15.63 11.89
CA THR A 51 7.51 -14.55 12.72
C THR A 51 9.02 -14.37 12.48
N GLU A 52 9.79 -15.45 12.39
CA GLU A 52 11.21 -15.39 12.02
C GLU A 52 11.42 -14.79 10.63
N TRP A 53 10.62 -15.21 9.65
CA TRP A 53 10.70 -14.63 8.32
C TRP A 53 10.31 -13.14 8.30
N ALA A 54 9.28 -12.75 9.06
CA ALA A 54 8.87 -11.35 9.15
C ALA A 54 9.98 -10.50 9.77
N LYS A 55 10.71 -11.04 10.74
CA LYS A 55 11.89 -10.42 11.33
C LYS A 55 13.03 -10.28 10.32
N GLU A 56 13.41 -11.36 9.61
CA GLU A 56 14.43 -11.32 8.56
C GLU A 56 14.10 -10.28 7.47
N TRP A 57 12.83 -10.22 7.07
CA TRP A 57 12.37 -9.23 6.11
C TRP A 57 12.44 -7.79 6.63
N LEU A 58 12.06 -7.57 7.90
CA LEU A 58 12.17 -6.26 8.55
C LEU A 58 13.63 -5.83 8.74
N GLU A 59 14.58 -6.77 8.84
CA GLU A 59 16.02 -6.49 8.91
C GLU A 59 16.61 -6.02 7.57
N ASP A 60 15.93 -6.28 6.43
CA ASP A 60 16.34 -5.77 5.12
C ASP A 60 16.14 -4.25 5.00
N THR A 61 17.20 -3.53 5.37
CA THR A 61 17.26 -2.06 5.38
C THR A 61 16.96 -1.46 4.02
N TYR A 62 17.36 -2.12 2.92
CA TYR A 62 17.12 -1.62 1.57
C TYR A 62 15.63 -1.68 1.23
N THR A 63 14.97 -2.79 1.57
CA THR A 63 13.53 -2.94 1.35
C THR A 63 12.73 -1.97 2.20
N ILE A 64 13.08 -1.78 3.47
CA ILE A 64 12.42 -0.81 4.35
C ILE A 64 12.61 0.62 3.83
N PHE A 65 13.84 0.99 3.45
CA PHE A 65 14.12 2.31 2.86
C PHE A 65 13.31 2.54 1.57
N ARG A 66 13.22 1.52 0.72
CA ARG A 66 12.45 1.61 -0.52
C ARG A 66 10.95 1.79 -0.24
N ILE A 67 10.41 1.08 0.75
CA ILE A 67 8.99 1.19 1.12
C ILE A 67 8.69 2.54 1.77
N SER A 68 9.55 3.01 2.68
CA SER A 68 9.43 4.33 3.31
C SER A 68 9.58 5.47 2.30
N ARG A 69 10.28 5.21 1.18
CA ARG A 69 10.38 6.16 0.07
C ARG A 69 9.14 6.16 -0.83
N VAL A 70 8.59 4.99 -1.14
CA VAL A 70 7.46 4.83 -2.09
C VAL A 70 6.13 5.21 -1.44
N ARG A 71 5.93 4.80 -0.19
CA ARG A 71 4.79 5.23 0.61
C ARG A 71 5.35 6.30 1.50
N GLU A 72 4.86 7.52 1.35
CA GLU A 72 5.19 8.67 2.19
C GLU A 72 4.72 8.42 3.63
N ILE A 73 5.31 7.40 4.26
CA ILE A 73 5.20 7.12 5.68
C ILE A 73 5.86 8.34 6.28
N ASN A 74 5.03 9.21 6.85
CA ASN A 74 5.48 10.44 7.46
C ASN A 74 6.41 10.04 8.61
N LEU A 75 7.72 9.98 8.35
CA LEU A 75 8.71 9.59 9.35
C LEU A 75 8.71 10.57 10.54
N GLN A 76 8.13 11.76 10.35
CA GLN A 76 7.85 12.74 11.41
C GLN A 76 6.97 12.18 12.52
N ASP A 77 6.01 11.32 12.20
CA ASP A 77 5.16 10.65 13.19
C ASP A 77 5.96 9.62 14.02
N TYR A 78 7.14 9.23 13.55
CA TYR A 78 8.06 8.29 14.20
C TYR A 78 9.36 8.96 14.68
N GLY A 79 9.35 10.30 14.81
CA GLY A 79 10.47 11.07 15.37
C GLY A 79 11.59 11.46 14.38
N GLY A 80 11.39 11.27 13.08
CA GLY A 80 12.35 11.67 12.04
C GLY A 80 11.96 12.98 11.34
N THR A 81 12.84 13.98 11.28
CA THR A 81 12.60 15.27 10.61
C THR A 81 12.85 15.22 9.10
N LEU A 82 12.15 14.34 8.40
CA LEU A 82 12.30 14.22 6.95
C LEU A 82 11.33 15.13 6.20
N ALA A 83 11.88 15.87 5.23
CA ALA A 83 11.09 16.64 4.28
C ALA A 83 10.29 15.68 3.37
N PRO A 84 8.99 15.96 3.10
CA PRO A 84 8.15 15.17 2.20
C PRO A 84 8.80 14.99 0.82
N LEU A 85 8.78 13.76 0.29
CA LEU A 85 9.39 13.42 -0.99
C LEU A 85 8.68 14.06 -2.20
N ALA A 86 7.45 14.55 -2.03
CA ALA A 86 6.77 15.38 -3.03
C ALA A 86 7.55 16.67 -3.35
N LEU A 87 8.45 17.09 -2.45
CA LEU A 87 9.31 18.25 -2.62
C LEU A 87 10.69 17.89 -3.21
N LEU A 88 10.96 16.60 -3.42
CA LEU A 88 12.19 16.16 -4.07
C LEU A 88 11.96 16.16 -5.59
N ASP A 89 12.44 17.22 -6.25
CA ASP A 89 12.39 17.35 -7.70
C ASP A 89 12.86 16.07 -8.39
N ASP A 90 11.97 15.47 -9.17
CA ASP A 90 12.28 14.30 -9.98
C ASP A 90 13.14 14.75 -11.17
N PRO A 91 14.45 14.43 -11.21
CA PRO A 91 15.35 14.91 -12.26
C PRO A 91 15.03 14.33 -13.64
N LEU A 92 14.07 13.39 -13.72
CA LEU A 92 13.53 12.87 -14.97
C LEU A 92 12.33 13.70 -15.50
N ARG A 93 11.76 14.60 -14.68
CA ARG A 93 10.67 15.51 -15.08
C ARG A 93 11.15 16.86 -15.59
N THR A 94 12.46 17.07 -15.76
CA THR A 94 13.09 18.33 -16.19
C THR A 94 12.76 18.77 -17.64
N GLY A 95 11.65 18.32 -18.22
CA GLY A 95 11.20 18.66 -19.57
C GLY A 95 9.87 19.42 -19.67
N GLU A 96 9.06 19.50 -18.60
CA GLU A 96 7.80 20.26 -18.64
C GLU A 96 8.02 21.65 -18.05
N ASN A 97 8.34 22.62 -18.90
CA ASN A 97 8.34 24.04 -18.58
C ASN A 97 6.93 24.48 -18.13
N PRO A 98 6.73 24.97 -16.89
CA PRO A 98 5.56 25.77 -16.57
C PRO A 98 5.81 27.17 -17.17
N LEU A 99 5.34 27.37 -18.40
CA LEU A 99 5.21 28.71 -18.94
C LEU A 99 4.19 29.47 -18.08
N GLU A 100 4.70 30.53 -17.44
CA GLU A 100 4.07 31.83 -17.29
C GLU A 100 2.54 31.85 -17.11
N ILE A 101 2.10 31.94 -15.86
CA ILE A 101 0.99 32.85 -15.53
C ILE A 101 1.45 33.69 -14.34
N MET A 102 2.13 34.78 -14.67
CA MET A 102 2.45 35.88 -13.77
C MET A 102 1.31 36.90 -13.90
N ASP A 103 0.47 37.02 -12.87
CA ASP A 103 -0.42 38.18 -12.70
C ASP A 103 -0.09 38.84 -11.35
N PRO A 104 0.51 40.04 -11.33
CA PRO A 104 0.78 40.78 -10.12
C PRO A 104 -0.24 41.91 -9.98
N ASN A 105 -1.39 41.64 -9.34
CA ASN A 105 -2.23 42.73 -8.87
C ASN A 105 -3.14 42.27 -7.74
N TYR A 106 -2.88 42.72 -6.51
CA TYR A 106 -3.90 43.20 -5.57
C TYR A 106 -3.21 43.75 -4.31
N ASN A 107 -2.69 44.96 -4.42
CA ASN A 107 -2.50 45.86 -3.30
C ASN A 107 -3.70 46.83 -3.29
N GLN A 108 -4.67 46.67 -2.38
CA GLN A 108 -5.59 47.77 -2.05
C GLN A 108 -6.15 47.71 -0.62
N ILE A 109 -5.35 48.30 0.27
CA ILE A 109 -5.65 49.12 1.47
C ILE A 109 -7.15 49.39 1.78
N ARG A 110 -7.56 49.13 3.02
CA ARG A 110 -8.49 50.02 3.75
C ARG A 110 -8.24 49.99 5.27
N ALA A 111 -8.15 51.17 5.87
CA ALA A 111 -7.82 51.42 7.28
C ALA A 111 -8.97 52.19 7.99
N ALA A 112 -8.95 52.12 9.34
CA ALA A 112 -9.71 52.86 10.38
C ALA A 112 -11.18 52.43 10.62
N ASP A 113 -11.71 52.22 11.84
CA ASP A 113 -11.45 52.80 13.18
C ASP A 113 -11.88 51.88 14.37
N PRO A 114 -11.55 52.21 15.65
CA PRO A 114 -11.73 51.38 16.85
C PRO A 114 -12.91 51.79 17.77
N LEU A 115 -13.56 50.83 18.47
CA LEU A 115 -14.26 51.04 19.76
C LEU A 115 -14.72 49.72 20.43
N VAL A 116 -14.00 49.33 21.49
CA VAL A 116 -14.42 48.84 22.82
C VAL A 116 -15.56 47.79 23.01
N SER A 117 -15.16 46.65 23.63
CA SER A 117 -15.88 45.68 24.52
C SER A 117 -16.84 44.62 23.91
N PRO A 118 -17.14 43.47 24.59
CA PRO A 118 -16.52 42.78 25.74
C PRO A 118 -16.08 41.32 25.41
N LEU A 119 -15.53 40.60 26.40
CA LEU A 119 -15.06 39.19 26.40
C LEU A 119 -15.68 38.26 25.33
N PRO A 120 -14.87 37.48 24.57
CA PRO A 120 -15.39 36.61 23.53
C PRO A 120 -16.07 35.39 24.15
N ALA A 121 -17.41 35.37 24.07
CA ALA A 121 -18.15 34.12 24.09
C ALA A 121 -17.61 33.24 22.95
N SER A 122 -17.33 31.97 23.25
CA SER A 122 -16.86 30.97 22.31
C SER A 122 -17.69 30.97 21.03
N THR A 123 -17.20 31.65 20.00
CA THR A 123 -17.80 31.68 18.68
C THR A 123 -17.68 30.26 18.13
N SER A 124 -18.78 29.52 18.11
CA SER A 124 -18.87 28.25 17.40
C SER A 124 -18.82 28.54 15.90
N LEU A 125 -17.61 28.72 15.40
CA LEU A 125 -17.36 28.87 13.96
C LEU A 125 -17.79 27.56 13.30
N SER A 126 -18.75 27.67 12.38
CA SER A 126 -19.21 26.53 11.60
C SER A 126 -18.02 25.88 10.88
N PRO A 127 -17.94 24.54 10.78
CA PRO A 127 -16.85 23.85 10.10
C PRO A 127 -16.66 24.29 8.63
N THR A 128 -17.74 24.79 8.02
CA THR A 128 -17.76 25.31 6.64
C THR A 128 -17.55 26.83 6.55
N SER A 129 -17.18 27.49 7.65
CA SER A 129 -16.89 28.92 7.62
C SER A 129 -15.57 29.18 6.91
N HIS A 130 -15.57 30.12 5.97
CA HIS A 130 -14.37 30.57 5.25
C HIS A 130 -13.35 31.28 6.17
N LEU A 131 -13.76 31.61 7.41
CA LEU A 131 -12.91 32.16 8.47
C LEU A 131 -12.40 31.08 9.44
N ASN A 132 -12.70 29.80 9.18
CA ASN A 132 -12.09 28.69 9.92
C ASN A 132 -10.66 28.48 9.37
N PRO A 133 -9.60 28.69 10.16
CA PRO A 133 -8.23 28.44 9.70
C PRO A 133 -7.98 26.97 9.36
N PHE A 134 -8.89 26.08 9.75
CA PHE A 134 -8.87 24.64 9.41
C PHE A 134 -9.89 24.26 8.32
N PHE A 135 -10.42 25.22 7.55
CA PHE A 135 -11.35 24.93 6.46
C PHE A 135 -10.71 23.96 5.44
N GLY A 136 -11.33 22.81 5.24
CA GLY A 136 -10.81 21.72 4.38
C GLY A 136 -10.01 20.64 5.11
N TYR A 137 -9.68 20.82 6.39
CA TYR A 137 -9.04 19.79 7.22
C TYR A 137 -10.06 19.16 8.19
N PRO A 138 -10.03 17.82 8.38
CA PRO A 138 -10.92 17.13 9.30
C PRO A 138 -10.47 17.35 10.75
N ALA A 139 -10.70 18.55 11.30
CA ALA A 139 -10.43 18.87 12.69
C ALA A 139 -11.74 18.97 13.46
N SER A 140 -12.07 17.93 14.23
CA SER A 140 -13.15 17.96 15.22
C SER A 140 -12.58 18.39 16.57
N SER A 141 -12.72 19.66 16.94
CA SER A 141 -12.41 20.15 18.29
C SER A 141 -13.63 20.00 19.20
N SER A 142 -13.80 18.83 19.81
CA SER A 142 -14.79 18.68 20.89
C SER A 142 -14.16 19.17 22.19
N TYR A 143 -14.77 20.19 22.78
CA TYR A 143 -14.33 20.84 24.02
C TYR A 143 -14.05 19.82 25.12
N GLY A 144 -12.80 19.78 25.62
CA GLY A 144 -12.46 19.21 26.92
C GLY A 144 -11.78 17.84 26.96
N SER A 145 -11.66 17.12 25.85
CA SER A 145 -10.87 15.88 25.81
C SER A 145 -10.19 15.74 24.45
N LEU A 146 -8.87 15.93 24.44
CA LEU A 146 -7.97 15.60 23.33
C LEU A 146 -7.89 14.08 23.15
N SER A 147 -9.02 13.43 22.86
CA SER A 147 -9.03 12.04 22.43
C SER A 147 -8.62 12.04 20.96
N LEU A 148 -7.32 11.78 20.74
CA LEU A 148 -6.76 11.55 19.42
C LEU A 148 -7.43 10.32 18.79
N HIS A 149 -8.55 10.55 18.11
CA HIS A 149 -9.20 9.59 17.20
C HIS A 149 -8.32 9.22 15.98
N HIS A 150 -7.06 9.67 15.98
CA HIS A 150 -6.01 9.42 15.00
C HIS A 150 -5.52 7.96 14.96
N GLY A 151 -5.84 7.14 15.96
CA GLY A 151 -5.42 5.73 15.99
C GLY A 151 -6.09 4.82 14.94
N ARG A 152 -7.32 5.13 14.49
CA ARG A 152 -8.11 4.20 13.66
C ARG A 152 -7.76 4.23 12.17
N ARG A 153 -7.27 5.35 11.63
CA ARG A 153 -6.77 5.41 10.23
C ARG A 153 -5.41 4.72 10.11
N ARG A 154 -4.49 4.97 11.04
CA ARG A 154 -3.12 4.42 11.04
C ARG A 154 -3.09 2.89 11.11
N LYS A 155 -3.98 2.28 11.91
CA LYS A 155 -4.14 0.81 11.96
C LYS A 155 -4.56 0.22 10.60
N ARG A 156 -5.36 0.94 9.82
CA ARG A 156 -5.79 0.49 8.50
C ARG A 156 -4.65 0.50 7.51
N ASP A 157 -3.83 1.54 7.51
CA ASP A 157 -2.69 1.66 6.60
C ASP A 157 -1.62 0.61 6.92
N LEU A 158 -1.46 0.28 8.21
CA LEU A 158 -0.63 -0.83 8.68
C LEU A 158 -1.22 -2.21 8.28
N ALA A 159 -2.51 -2.43 8.50
CA ALA A 159 -3.18 -3.65 8.05
C ALA A 159 -3.13 -3.79 6.52
N GLN A 160 -3.22 -2.69 5.78
CA GLN A 160 -3.16 -2.68 4.32
C GLN A 160 -1.74 -2.91 3.81
N THR A 161 -0.70 -2.43 4.52
CA THR A 161 0.69 -2.83 4.25
C THR A 161 0.88 -4.31 4.52
N LEU A 162 0.46 -4.82 5.69
CA LEU A 162 0.53 -6.24 6.02
C LEU A 162 -0.24 -7.12 5.04
N ALA A 163 -1.42 -6.71 4.60
CA ALA A 163 -2.21 -7.44 3.60
C ALA A 163 -1.52 -7.46 2.22
N VAL A 164 -0.90 -6.35 1.81
CA VAL A 164 -0.10 -6.31 0.57
C VAL A 164 1.14 -7.20 0.71
N LEU A 165 1.79 -7.21 1.88
CA LEU A 165 2.94 -8.07 2.17
C LEU A 165 2.55 -9.55 2.17
N PHE A 166 1.43 -9.88 2.80
CA PHE A 166 0.83 -11.21 2.78
C PHE A 166 0.52 -11.64 1.33
N TRP A 167 -0.08 -10.75 0.54
CA TRP A 167 -0.35 -11.01 -0.87
C TRP A 167 0.93 -11.26 -1.67
N MET A 168 2.00 -10.48 -1.47
CA MET A 168 3.28 -10.70 -2.16
C MET A 168 3.91 -12.05 -1.80
N ARG A 169 3.85 -12.47 -0.53
CA ARG A 169 4.36 -13.77 -0.07
C ARG A 169 3.57 -14.93 -0.67
N TRP A 170 2.24 -14.83 -0.66
CA TRP A 170 1.37 -15.94 -1.05
C TRP A 170 1.09 -15.99 -2.56
N ARG A 171 1.41 -14.95 -3.34
CA ARG A 171 1.12 -14.93 -4.78
C ARG A 171 1.64 -16.16 -5.53
N LYS A 172 2.89 -16.59 -5.27
CA LYS A 172 3.48 -17.76 -5.95
C LYS A 172 2.79 -19.08 -5.57
N PRO A 173 2.69 -19.48 -4.28
CA PRO A 173 2.02 -20.72 -3.91
C PRO A 173 0.52 -20.71 -4.26
N LEU A 174 -0.15 -19.56 -4.17
CA LEU A 174 -1.57 -19.43 -4.50
C LEU A 174 -1.81 -19.59 -6.01
N VAL A 175 -0.94 -19.03 -6.87
CA VAL A 175 -1.00 -19.27 -8.32
C VAL A 175 -0.75 -20.74 -8.66
N VAL A 176 0.25 -21.37 -8.03
CA VAL A 176 0.54 -22.80 -8.22
C VAL A 176 -0.64 -23.66 -7.76
N GLY A 177 -1.23 -23.36 -6.60
CA GLY A 177 -2.42 -24.04 -6.08
C GLY A 177 -3.64 -23.88 -6.98
N ILE A 178 -3.91 -22.66 -7.48
CA ILE A 178 -4.97 -22.43 -8.47
C ILE A 178 -4.71 -23.24 -9.74
N PHE A 179 -3.47 -23.29 -10.23
CA PHE A 179 -3.12 -24.08 -11.40
C PHE A 179 -3.39 -25.58 -11.19
N PHE A 180 -2.96 -26.15 -10.05
CA PHE A 180 -3.23 -27.55 -9.73
C PHE A 180 -4.73 -27.85 -9.58
N THR A 181 -5.51 -26.96 -8.96
CA THR A 181 -6.96 -27.14 -8.82
C THR A 181 -7.65 -27.10 -10.18
N VAL A 182 -7.27 -26.19 -11.08
CA VAL A 182 -7.77 -26.12 -12.46
C VAL A 182 -7.40 -27.40 -13.23
N CYS A 183 -6.14 -27.85 -13.16
CA CYS A 183 -5.71 -29.10 -13.79
C CYS A 183 -6.51 -30.31 -13.28
N ALA A 184 -6.75 -30.41 -11.97
CA ALA A 184 -7.54 -31.48 -11.38
C ALA A 184 -9.01 -31.46 -11.86
N ILE A 185 -9.61 -30.27 -12.00
CA ILE A 185 -10.96 -30.11 -12.54
C ILE A 185 -11.01 -30.57 -14.01
N VAL A 186 -10.08 -30.11 -14.85
CA VAL A 186 -9.99 -30.52 -16.27
C VAL A 186 -9.83 -32.03 -16.39
N PHE A 187 -8.93 -32.62 -15.60
CA PHE A 187 -8.71 -34.08 -15.59
C PHE A 187 -9.98 -34.86 -15.17
N LYS A 188 -10.71 -34.37 -14.17
CA LYS A 188 -11.98 -34.98 -13.72
C LYS A 188 -13.09 -34.88 -14.77
N VAL A 189 -13.15 -33.80 -15.53
CA VAL A 189 -14.11 -33.64 -16.64
C VAL A 189 -13.73 -34.54 -17.82
N ALA A 190 -12.45 -34.58 -18.20
CA ALA A 190 -11.97 -35.42 -19.30
C ALA A 190 -12.16 -36.91 -19.02
N SER A 191 -11.86 -37.37 -17.80
CA SER A 191 -12.07 -38.77 -17.38
C SER A 191 -13.54 -39.18 -17.34
N ARG A 192 -14.46 -38.26 -17.00
CA ARG A 192 -15.91 -38.49 -17.12
C ARG A 192 -16.33 -38.69 -18.58
N GLY A 193 -15.83 -37.87 -19.51
CA GLY A 193 -16.09 -38.02 -20.95
C GLY A 193 -15.52 -39.32 -21.54
N ALA A 194 -14.34 -39.74 -21.10
CA ALA A 194 -13.69 -40.98 -21.53
C ALA A 194 -14.49 -42.23 -21.11
N ARG A 195 -15.06 -42.27 -19.90
CA ARG A 195 -15.92 -43.39 -19.46
C ARG A 195 -17.17 -43.53 -20.32
N VAL A 196 -17.80 -42.42 -20.71
CA VAL A 196 -18.99 -42.43 -21.58
C VAL A 196 -18.64 -42.90 -23.00
N ARG A 197 -17.48 -42.48 -23.55
CA ARG A 197 -17.02 -42.97 -24.86
C ARG A 197 -16.61 -44.44 -24.84
N SER A 198 -15.95 -44.90 -23.78
CA SER A 198 -15.54 -46.30 -23.64
C SER A 198 -16.76 -47.23 -23.55
N LEU A 199 -17.83 -46.83 -22.86
CA LEU A 199 -19.08 -47.61 -22.81
C LEU A 199 -19.77 -47.69 -24.16
N ARG A 200 -19.76 -46.62 -24.99
CA ARG A 200 -20.33 -46.68 -26.35
C ARG A 200 -19.57 -47.62 -27.28
N ILE A 201 -18.23 -47.65 -27.21
CA ILE A 201 -17.43 -48.56 -28.03
C ILE A 201 -17.67 -50.01 -27.59
N PHE A 202 -17.82 -50.26 -26.28
CA PHE A 202 -18.05 -51.61 -25.76
C PHE A 202 -19.47 -52.14 -26.05
N LEU A 203 -20.50 -51.28 -26.03
CA LEU A 203 -21.87 -51.66 -26.39
C LEU A 203 -22.13 -51.69 -27.91
N GLY A 204 -21.32 -50.99 -28.72
CA GLY A 204 -21.45 -50.99 -30.19
C GLY A 204 -20.87 -52.23 -30.90
N GLN A 205 -20.15 -53.11 -30.20
CA GLN A 205 -19.39 -54.21 -30.83
C GLN A 205 -19.94 -55.64 -30.60
N LYS A 206 -21.11 -55.78 -29.97
CA LYS A 206 -21.91 -57.02 -30.02
C LYS A 206 -23.27 -56.57 -30.56
N TRP A 207 -23.78 -57.02 -31.70
CA TRP A 207 -24.00 -58.41 -32.11
C TRP A 207 -24.10 -58.50 -33.64
N PRO A 208 -23.22 -59.22 -34.35
CA PRO A 208 -23.60 -59.80 -35.63
C PRO A 208 -24.48 -61.01 -35.33
N LEU A 209 -25.79 -60.80 -35.21
CA LEU A 209 -26.78 -61.86 -35.30
C LEU A 209 -26.74 -62.41 -36.73
N SER A 210 -25.83 -63.36 -36.97
CA SER A 210 -25.84 -64.18 -38.17
C SER A 210 -27.02 -65.15 -38.06
N PHE A 211 -28.20 -64.67 -38.44
CA PHE A 211 -29.34 -65.53 -38.74
C PHE A 211 -29.02 -66.27 -40.05
N LYS A 212 -28.40 -67.43 -39.92
CA LYS A 212 -28.31 -68.42 -40.99
C LYS A 212 -29.71 -69.03 -41.15
N LEU A 213 -30.53 -68.48 -42.04
CA LEU A 213 -31.77 -69.13 -42.46
C LEU A 213 -31.39 -70.43 -43.19
N GLY A 214 -31.75 -71.55 -42.57
CA GLY A 214 -31.61 -72.88 -43.16
C GLY A 214 -32.54 -73.04 -44.37
N SER A 215 -31.96 -73.50 -45.47
CA SER A 215 -32.64 -74.02 -46.64
C SER A 215 -33.24 -75.39 -46.33
N LYS A 216 -34.51 -75.57 -46.71
CA LYS A 216 -35.09 -76.84 -47.17
C LYS A 216 -36.07 -76.55 -48.29
#